data_AF-A0A3D5X683-F1
#
_entry.id   AF-A0A3D5X683-F1
#
_cell.length_a   1.000
_cell.length_b   1.000
_cell.length_c   1.000
_cell.angle_alpha   90.00
_cell.angle_beta   90.00
_cell.angle_gamma   90.00
#
_symmetry.space_group_name_H-M   'P 1'
#
loop_
_entity.id
_entity.type
_entity.pdbx_description
1 polymer ?
#
loop_
_entity_poly.entity_id
_entity_poly.type
_entity_poly.pdbx_seq_one_letter_code
_entity_poly.pdbx_strand_id
1 'polypeptide(L)'
;MYKRYIHDINIAIESILANKFKSMLTALGIIFGVGAVISMMAIGNGAQQEILDQMEMVGVNNIVINPIFEETDDSAGEGENGERQKRKFSPGLTLQDLEAIRQIIPSVQRISPEVSLNSFVQYDAFRVPAKIMGVSPDYFELYNL
;
A
#
# COMPACT_ATOMS: atom_id res chain seq x y z
N MET A 1 -31.16 50.65 -10.74
CA MET A 1 -29.86 50.01 -10.39
C MET A 1 -29.53 48.85 -11.33
N TYR A 2 -30.37 47.83 -11.47
CA TYR A 2 -30.17 46.70 -12.42
C TYR A 2 -29.95 47.09 -13.89
N LYS A 3 -30.65 48.11 -14.41
CA LYS A 3 -30.45 48.60 -15.78
C LYS A 3 -29.04 49.12 -16.06
N ARG A 4 -28.32 49.60 -15.04
CA ARG A 4 -26.94 50.10 -15.19
C ARG A 4 -25.96 48.94 -15.34
N TYR A 5 -26.06 47.91 -14.50
CA TYR A 5 -25.23 46.71 -14.61
C TYR A 5 -25.39 45.97 -15.94
N ILE A 6 -26.61 45.90 -16.48
CA ILE A 6 -26.86 45.27 -17.80
C ILE A 6 -26.20 46.09 -18.92
N HIS A 7 -26.24 47.42 -18.83
CA HIS A 7 -25.56 48.29 -19.79
C HIS A 7 -24.04 48.13 -19.73
N ASP A 8 -23.47 48.06 -18.52
CA ASP A 8 -22.04 47.85 -18.30
C ASP A 8 -21.57 46.49 -18.85
N ILE A 9 -22.37 45.42 -18.67
CA ILE A 9 -22.09 44.09 -19.23
C ILE A 9 -22.12 44.10 -20.76
N ASN A 10 -23.09 44.80 -21.38
CA ASN A 10 -23.16 44.92 -22.83
C ASN A 10 -21.91 45.62 -23.39
N ILE A 11 -21.47 46.72 -22.76
CA ILE A 11 -20.24 47.43 -23.15
C ILE A 11 -19.01 46.53 -22.98
N ALA A 12 -18.96 45.73 -21.91
CA ALA A 12 -17.85 44.81 -21.67
C ALA A 12 -17.78 43.70 -22.75
N ILE A 13 -18.92 43.12 -23.13
CA ILE A 13 -19.00 42.10 -24.20
C ILE A 13 -18.56 42.71 -25.54
N GLU A 14 -19.03 43.91 -25.87
CA GLU A 14 -18.65 44.60 -27.10
C GLU A 14 -17.14 44.88 -27.14
N SER A 15 -16.56 45.27 -26.00
CA SER A 15 -15.11 45.50 -25.85
C SER A 15 -14.27 44.22 -26.01
N ILE A 16 -14.77 43.08 -25.51
CA ILE A 16 -14.14 41.75 -25.69
C ILE A 16 -14.21 41.33 -27.17
N LEU A 17 -15.35 41.57 -27.82
CA LEU A 17 -15.54 41.26 -29.24
C LEU A 17 -14.71 42.17 -30.16
N ALA A 18 -14.39 43.39 -29.74
CA ALA A 18 -13.48 44.29 -30.45
C ALA A 18 -12.02 43.83 -30.36
N ASN A 19 -11.59 43.27 -29.23
CA ASN A 19 -10.20 42.82 -28.99
C ASN A 19 -10.07 41.29 -28.89
N LYS A 20 -10.64 40.58 -29.87
CA LYS A 20 -10.75 39.11 -29.87
C LYS A 20 -9.44 38.39 -29.53
N PHE A 21 -8.33 38.80 -30.15
CA PHE A 21 -7.04 38.13 -29.96
C PHE A 21 -6.51 38.27 -28.53
N LYS A 22 -6.54 39.50 -27.99
CA LYS A 22 -6.10 39.78 -26.62
C LYS A 22 -6.97 39.04 -25.60
N SER A 23 -8.29 39.14 -25.73
CA SER A 23 -9.24 38.49 -24.83
C SER A 23 -9.13 36.96 -24.89
N MET A 24 -8.94 36.38 -26.08
CA MET A 24 -8.72 34.94 -26.25
C MET A 24 -7.45 34.48 -25.54
N LEU A 25 -6.34 35.18 -25.73
CA LEU A 25 -5.06 34.80 -25.14
C LEU A 25 -5.07 34.91 -23.61
N THR A 26 -5.74 35.93 -23.06
CA THR A 26 -5.92 36.07 -21.60
C THR A 26 -6.80 34.96 -21.02
N ALA A 27 -7.89 34.60 -21.71
CA ALA A 27 -8.76 33.52 -21.27
C ALA A 27 -8.04 32.17 -21.33
N LEU A 28 -7.26 31.93 -22.39
CA LEU A 28 -6.46 30.72 -22.56
C LEU A 28 -5.45 30.54 -21.41
N GLY A 29 -4.77 31.63 -21.01
CA GLY A 29 -3.85 31.61 -19.88
C GLY A 29 -4.51 31.21 -18.56
N ILE A 30 -5.71 31.73 -18.29
CA ILE A 30 -6.49 31.36 -17.09
C ILE A 30 -6.93 29.91 -17.14
N ILE A 31 -7.42 29.44 -18.30
CA ILE A 31 -7.89 28.05 -18.47
C ILE A 31 -6.75 27.06 -18.22
N PHE A 32 -5.59 27.24 -18.85
CA PHE A 32 -4.45 26.36 -18.62
C PHE A 32 -3.84 26.52 -17.23
N GLY A 33 -3.78 27.75 -16.70
CA GLY A 33 -3.24 28.00 -15.37
C GLY A 33 -4.05 27.30 -14.27
N VAL A 34 -5.36 27.52 -14.24
CA VAL A 34 -6.25 26.89 -13.26
C VAL A 34 -6.36 25.38 -13.52
N GLY A 35 -6.45 24.97 -14.79
CA GLY A 35 -6.51 23.56 -15.16
C GLY A 35 -5.29 22.75 -14.71
N ALA A 36 -4.08 23.30 -14.87
CA ALA A 36 -2.86 22.65 -14.42
C ALA A 36 -2.82 22.47 -12.89
N VAL A 37 -3.22 23.49 -12.13
CA VAL A 37 -3.26 23.43 -10.66
C VAL A 37 -4.27 22.39 -10.17
N ILE A 38 -5.49 22.41 -10.73
CA ILE A 38 -6.52 21.42 -10.37
C ILE A 38 -6.05 20.00 -10.71
N SER A 39 -5.46 19.82 -11.89
CA SER A 39 -4.98 18.50 -12.34
C SER A 39 -3.89 17.95 -11.43
N MET A 40 -2.89 18.78 -11.08
CA MET A 40 -1.82 18.39 -10.17
C MET A 40 -2.37 18.01 -8.79
N MET A 41 -3.31 18.80 -8.26
CA MET A 41 -3.92 18.54 -6.96
C MET A 41 -4.74 17.24 -6.97
N ALA A 42 -5.50 16.99 -8.05
CA ALA A 42 -6.26 15.76 -8.21
C ALA A 42 -5.34 14.53 -8.28
N ILE A 43 -4.25 14.61 -9.04
CA ILE A 43 -3.25 13.53 -9.13
C ILE A 43 -2.60 13.29 -7.77
N GLY A 44 -2.16 14.34 -7.08
CA GLY A 44 -1.51 14.22 -5.77
C GLY A 44 -2.42 13.59 -4.72
N ASN A 45 -3.67 14.06 -4.62
CA ASN A 45 -4.64 13.51 -3.69
C ASN A 45 -5.03 12.06 -4.04
N GLY A 46 -5.19 11.75 -5.33
CA GLY A 46 -5.50 10.39 -5.78
C GLY A 46 -4.38 9.41 -5.46
N ALA A 47 -3.12 9.79 -5.74
CA ALA A 47 -1.96 8.98 -5.41
C ALA A 47 -1.81 8.77 -3.89
N GLN A 48 -2.06 9.80 -3.09
CA GLN A 48 -2.05 9.67 -1.63
C GLN A 48 -3.11 8.70 -1.14
N GLN A 49 -4.35 8.79 -1.66
CA GLN A 49 -5.42 7.88 -1.29
C GLN A 49 -5.09 6.44 -1.69
N GLU A 50 -4.57 6.22 -2.90
CA GLU A 50 -4.18 4.89 -3.36
C GLU A 50 -3.09 4.27 -2.48
N ILE A 51 -2.10 5.06 -2.05
CA ILE A 51 -1.08 4.58 -1.11
C ILE A 51 -1.72 4.23 0.25
N LEU A 52 -2.62 5.06 0.75
CA LEU A 52 -3.32 4.78 2.01
C LEU A 52 -4.15 3.49 1.91
N ASP A 53 -4.90 3.30 0.83
CA ASP A 53 -5.69 2.10 0.58
C ASP A 53 -4.79 0.85 0.48
N GLN A 54 -3.64 0.94 -0.18
CA GLN A 54 -2.66 -0.14 -0.23
C GLN A 54 -2.07 -0.46 1.15
N MET A 55 -1.80 0.57 1.97
CA MET A 55 -1.31 0.39 3.34
C MET A 55 -2.39 -0.24 4.24
N GLU A 56 -3.65 0.14 4.06
CA GLU A 56 -4.79 -0.47 4.76
C GLU A 56 -4.95 -1.95 4.39
N MET A 57 -4.77 -2.33 3.11
CA MET A 57 -4.81 -3.74 2.68
C MET A 57 -3.69 -4.60 3.27
N VAL A 58 -2.50 -4.03 3.47
CA VAL A 58 -1.41 -4.74 4.19
C VAL A 58 -1.71 -4.84 5.70
N GLY A 59 -2.68 -4.06 6.18
CA GLY A 59 -3.07 -3.97 7.57
C GLY A 59 -2.02 -3.18 8.34
N VAL A 60 -2.24 -1.87 8.52
CA VAL A 60 -1.38 -0.97 9.30
C VAL A 60 -1.17 -1.46 10.75
N ASN A 61 -2.04 -2.37 11.23
CA ASN A 61 -2.00 -2.94 12.57
C ASN A 61 -1.53 -4.40 12.63
N ASN A 62 -1.04 -4.98 11.51
CA ASN A 62 -0.59 -6.36 11.47
C ASN A 62 0.92 -6.46 11.74
N ILE A 63 1.29 -7.33 12.68
CA ILE A 63 2.70 -7.65 12.96
C ILE A 63 2.96 -9.06 12.43
N VAL A 64 3.80 -9.17 11.41
CA VAL A 64 4.22 -10.45 10.84
C VAL A 64 5.47 -10.93 11.55
N ILE A 65 5.39 -12.09 12.20
CA ILE A 65 6.51 -12.72 12.89
C ILE A 65 7.00 -13.87 12.02
N ASN A 66 8.18 -13.70 11.43
CA ASN A 66 8.83 -14.74 10.65
C ASN A 66 9.99 -15.36 11.43
N PRO A 67 10.14 -16.69 11.43
CA PRO A 67 11.30 -17.32 12.03
C PRO A 67 12.51 -17.03 11.15
N ILE A 68 13.58 -16.51 11.75
CA ILE A 68 14.86 -16.38 11.06
C ILE A 68 15.47 -17.78 11.03
N PHE A 69 15.35 -18.45 9.90
CA PHE A 69 16.26 -19.55 9.58
C PHE A 69 17.57 -18.88 9.20
N GLU A 70 18.57 -18.90 10.09
CA GLU A 70 19.93 -18.61 9.68
C GLU A 70 20.29 -19.69 8.65
N GLU A 71 20.09 -19.40 7.36
CA GLU A 71 20.81 -20.09 6.31
C GLU A 71 22.27 -19.98 6.72
N THR A 72 22.87 -21.13 7.03
CA THR A 72 24.30 -21.19 7.25
C THR A 72 24.91 -20.84 5.90
N ASP A 73 25.17 -19.54 5.70
CA ASP A 73 26.06 -19.07 4.66
C ASP A 73 27.43 -19.71 4.98
N ASP A 74 27.67 -20.87 4.41
CA ASP A 74 28.98 -21.55 4.38
C ASP A 74 30.01 -20.74 3.56
N SER A 75 29.78 -19.43 3.36
CA SER A 75 30.57 -18.52 2.52
C SER A 75 31.09 -17.28 3.27
N ALA A 76 31.08 -17.28 4.61
CA ALA A 76 31.69 -16.22 5.41
C ALA A 76 32.97 -16.70 6.14
N GLY A 77 34.10 -16.59 5.45
CA GLY A 77 35.40 -16.29 6.03
C GLY A 77 36.12 -17.42 6.78
N GLU A 78 37.12 -17.98 6.11
CA GLU A 78 38.34 -18.47 6.76
C GLU A 78 39.05 -17.27 7.42
N GLY A 79 38.65 -16.96 8.65
CA GLY A 79 39.30 -15.97 9.51
C GLY A 79 39.68 -16.64 10.82
N GLU A 80 40.98 -16.71 11.07
CA GLU A 80 41.59 -17.27 12.27
C GLU A 80 41.03 -16.61 13.55
N ASN A 81 40.77 -17.45 14.56
CA ASN A 81 40.81 -17.11 15.98
C ASN A 81 39.66 -16.25 16.55
N GLY A 82 38.44 -16.80 16.55
CA GLY A 82 37.35 -16.34 17.42
C GLY A 82 36.40 -17.49 17.72
N GLU A 83 36.19 -17.79 19.00
CA GLU A 83 35.27 -18.83 19.47
C GLU A 83 33.89 -18.64 18.83
N ARG A 84 33.58 -19.47 17.83
CA ARG A 84 32.25 -19.54 17.21
C ARG A 84 31.30 -20.12 18.25
N GLN A 85 30.72 -19.25 19.08
CA GLN A 85 29.54 -19.59 19.87
C GLN A 85 28.49 -20.09 18.88
N LYS A 86 28.28 -21.41 18.82
CA LYS A 86 27.18 -22.03 18.08
C LYS A 86 25.91 -21.35 18.58
N ARG A 87 25.38 -20.40 17.80
CA ARG A 87 24.11 -19.75 18.11
C ARG A 87 23.08 -20.87 18.25
N LYS A 88 22.42 -20.91 19.41
CA LYS A 88 21.48 -21.98 19.77
C LYS A 88 20.46 -22.14 18.64
N PHE A 89 20.36 -23.36 18.13
CA PHE A 89 19.31 -23.78 17.21
C PHE A 89 17.95 -23.41 17.83
N SER A 90 17.28 -22.41 17.25
CA SER A 90 15.91 -22.09 17.64
C SER A 90 14.98 -23.10 16.94
N PRO A 91 14.03 -23.74 17.64
CA PRO A 91 13.05 -24.64 17.03
C PRO A 91 12.14 -23.98 15.98
N GLY A 92 12.29 -22.69 15.72
CA GLY A 92 11.38 -21.87 14.92
C GLY A 92 10.21 -21.39 15.76
N LEU A 93 9.14 -20.97 15.07
CA LEU A 93 7.87 -20.60 15.70
C LEU A 93 7.04 -21.85 15.95
N THR A 94 6.48 -21.96 17.15
CA THR A 94 5.60 -23.04 17.57
C THR A 94 4.20 -22.53 17.87
N LEU A 95 3.22 -23.44 17.91
CA LEU A 95 1.85 -23.07 18.33
C LEU A 95 1.78 -22.62 19.79
N GLN A 96 2.75 -23.01 20.63
CA GLN A 96 2.84 -22.57 22.02
C GLN A 96 3.18 -21.08 22.11
N ASP A 97 3.96 -20.56 21.16
CA ASP A 97 4.27 -19.12 21.09
C ASP A 97 3.01 -18.30 20.81
N LEU A 98 2.09 -18.82 19.99
CA LEU A 98 0.79 -18.18 19.73
C LEU A 98 -0.05 -18.07 21.02
N GLU A 99 -0.10 -19.14 21.81
CA GLU A 99 -0.83 -19.16 23.08
C GLU A 99 -0.21 -18.20 24.10
N ALA A 100 1.12 -18.14 24.18
CA ALA A 100 1.85 -17.22 25.04
C ALA A 100 1.59 -15.76 24.66
N ILE A 101 1.65 -15.41 23.38
CA ILE A 101 1.37 -14.05 22.89
C ILE A 101 -0.06 -13.63 23.25
N ARG A 102 -1.03 -14.54 23.07
CA ARG A 102 -2.44 -14.30 23.40
C ARG A 102 -2.66 -14.01 24.90
N GLN A 103 -1.88 -14.62 25.79
CA GLN A 103 -1.99 -14.41 27.23
C GLN A 103 -1.23 -13.17 27.73
N ILE A 104 -0.05 -12.91 27.17
CA ILE A 104 0.84 -11.83 27.64
C ILE A 104 0.39 -10.46 27.12
N ILE A 105 -0.17 -10.39 25.90
CA ILE A 105 -0.48 -9.14 25.22
C ILE A 105 -1.99 -9.04 24.95
N PRO A 106 -2.79 -8.53 25.91
CA PRO A 106 -4.25 -8.43 25.77
C PRO A 106 -4.72 -7.39 24.74
N SER A 107 -3.81 -6.56 24.20
CA SER A 107 -4.12 -5.61 23.12
C SER A 107 -4.21 -6.24 21.73
N VAL A 108 -3.74 -7.48 21.57
CA VAL A 108 -3.84 -8.21 20.31
C VAL A 108 -5.24 -8.81 20.17
N GLN A 109 -6.02 -8.28 19.21
CA GLN A 109 -7.41 -8.70 19.01
C GLN A 109 -7.53 -10.06 18.30
N ARG A 110 -6.66 -10.30 17.31
CA ARG A 110 -6.65 -11.51 16.49
C ARG A 110 -5.22 -11.96 16.20
N ILE A 111 -5.02 -13.26 16.07
CA ILE A 111 -3.74 -13.88 15.74
C ILE A 111 -4.02 -15.04 14.79
N SER A 112 -3.32 -15.09 13.66
CA SER A 112 -3.35 -16.25 12.77
C SER A 112 -1.96 -16.88 12.68
N PRO A 113 -1.80 -18.17 12.98
CA PRO A 113 -0.62 -18.91 12.56
C PRO A 113 -0.68 -19.13 11.05
N GLU A 114 0.47 -19.08 10.38
CA GLU A 114 0.61 -19.40 8.96
C GLU A 114 1.65 -20.50 8.79
N VAL A 115 1.29 -21.55 8.04
CA VAL A 115 2.22 -22.58 7.60
C VAL A 115 2.16 -22.67 6.08
N SER A 116 3.25 -22.32 5.42
CA SER A 116 3.37 -22.37 3.96
C SER A 116 4.18 -23.60 3.52
N LEU A 117 3.60 -24.41 2.62
CA LEU A 117 4.24 -25.59 2.05
C LEU A 117 4.08 -25.61 0.53
N ASN A 118 5.19 -25.81 -0.19
CA ASN A 118 5.16 -25.98 -1.64
C ASN A 118 4.91 -27.46 -1.95
N SER A 119 3.80 -27.77 -2.62
CA SER A 119 3.45 -29.12 -3.04
C SER A 119 2.87 -29.12 -4.45
N PHE A 120 2.54 -30.29 -4.97
CA PHE A 120 1.82 -30.40 -6.23
C PHE A 120 0.34 -30.63 -5.92
N VAL A 121 -0.51 -29.81 -6.53
CA VAL A 121 -1.95 -30.05 -6.54
C VAL A 121 -2.27 -30.80 -7.81
N GLN A 122 -3.01 -31.90 -7.67
CA GLN A 122 -3.45 -32.72 -8.79
C GLN A 122 -4.97 -32.69 -8.86
N TYR A 123 -5.48 -32.32 -10.03
CA TYR A 123 -6.88 -32.43 -10.37
C TYR A 123 -6.99 -33.12 -11.72
N ASP A 124 -7.63 -34.29 -11.73
CA ASP A 124 -7.74 -35.16 -12.90
C ASP A 124 -6.35 -35.52 -13.49
N ALA A 125 -6.10 -35.24 -14.77
CA ALA A 125 -4.83 -35.47 -15.45
C ALA A 125 -3.82 -34.32 -15.30
N PHE A 126 -4.18 -33.21 -14.64
CA PHE A 126 -3.32 -32.03 -14.52
C PHE A 126 -2.66 -31.97 -13.14
N ARG A 127 -1.33 -31.93 -13.14
CA ARG A 127 -0.49 -31.73 -11.95
C ARG A 127 0.24 -30.40 -12.06
N VAL A 128 0.01 -29.52 -11.10
CA VAL A 128 0.60 -28.18 -11.08
C VAL A 128 1.29 -27.94 -9.73
N PRO A 129 2.52 -27.41 -9.70
CA PRO A 129 3.12 -26.95 -8.45
C PRO A 129 2.29 -25.79 -7.88
N ALA A 130 1.94 -25.86 -6.61
CA ALA A 130 1.16 -24.84 -5.91
C ALA A 130 1.68 -24.63 -4.49
N LYS A 131 1.57 -23.38 -4.02
CA LYS A 131 1.85 -23.01 -2.63
C LYS A 131 0.59 -23.26 -1.81
N ILE A 132 0.65 -24.20 -0.86
CA ILE A 132 -0.43 -24.52 0.07
C ILE A 132 -0.16 -23.74 1.36
N MET A 133 -1.13 -22.94 1.80
CA MET A 133 -1.03 -22.17 3.05
C MET A 133 -2.08 -22.68 4.03
N GLY A 134 -1.62 -23.19 5.17
CA GLY A 134 -2.46 -23.52 6.31
C GLY A 134 -2.58 -22.30 7.22
N VAL A 135 -3.80 -21.79 7.39
CA VAL A 135 -4.10 -20.57 8.15
C VAL A 135 -5.31 -20.79 9.07
N SER A 136 -5.46 -19.97 10.11
CA SER A 136 -6.70 -19.96 10.91
C SER A 136 -7.79 -19.14 10.22
N PRO A 137 -9.07 -19.27 10.62
CA PRO A 137 -10.16 -18.44 10.08
C PRO A 137 -9.92 -16.93 10.26
N ASP A 138 -9.24 -16.54 11.34
CA ASP A 138 -8.92 -15.15 11.63
C ASP A 138 -8.00 -14.51 10.56
N TYR A 139 -7.30 -15.32 9.76
CA TYR A 139 -6.47 -14.87 8.65
C TYR A 139 -7.25 -14.01 7.64
N PHE A 140 -8.45 -14.44 7.26
CA PHE A 140 -9.26 -13.72 6.27
C PHE A 140 -9.69 -12.35 6.78
N GLU A 141 -10.01 -12.25 8.08
CA GLU A 141 -10.35 -10.98 8.71
C GLU A 141 -9.12 -10.07 8.90
N LEU A 142 -7.93 -10.63 9.13
CA LEU A 142 -6.68 -9.88 9.25
C LEU A 142 -6.20 -9.28 7.93
N TYR A 143 -6.40 -9.99 6.82
CA TYR A 143 -6.02 -9.56 5.47
C TYR A 143 -7.18 -8.98 4.65
N ASN A 144 -8.37 -8.84 5.26
CA ASN A 144 -9.58 -8.31 4.65
C ASN A 144 -9.94 -9.00 3.31
N LEU A 145 -9.86 -10.33 3.31
CA LEU A 145 -10.10 -11.23 2.16
C LEU A 145 -11.46 -11.92 2.20
#